data_AF-A0A4U3L3S4-F1
#
_entry.id   AF-A0A4U3L3S4-F1
#
_cell.length_a   1.000
_cell.length_b   1.000
_cell.length_c   1.000
_cell.angle_alpha   90.00
_cell.angle_beta   90.00
_cell.angle_gamma   90.00
#
_symmetry.space_group_name_H-M   'P 1'
#
loop_
_entity.id
_entity.type
_entity.pdbx_description
1 polymer ?
#
loop_
_entity_poly.entity_id
_entity_poly.type
_entity_poly.pdbx_seq_one_letter_code
_entity_poly.pdbx_strand_id
1 'polypeptide(L)'
;MRKYLSLTLLMVGCSLFAKAQTTGKDSLLSVIAKEVCTALEKKTIVAKSTEELQMELGLMIMSSITSHTGALKKYYGEENISNGNFDKVAEDIGIKLMVECPAFMKVMLANPSLLANTADEKQPVEQTISGTLLKIVPGDFTYFQVKDSNGRMIKIWWMEAFEGAEKLTDQLLNKPVMVAYIVKQTYNAQMQDYVGTKIATKLQLVQ
;
A
#
# COMPACT_ATOMS: atom_id res chain seq x y z
N MET A 1 9.64 51.96 -28.90
CA MET A 1 10.19 50.69 -28.38
C MET A 1 10.74 50.85 -26.95
N ARG A 2 9.91 51.34 -26.00
CA ARG A 2 10.37 51.64 -24.63
C ARG A 2 9.29 51.39 -23.56
N LYS A 3 8.20 50.70 -23.92
CA LYS A 3 7.08 50.37 -23.03
C LYS A 3 6.84 48.86 -22.87
N TYR A 4 7.50 48.02 -23.66
CA TYR A 4 7.37 46.56 -23.57
C TYR A 4 8.50 45.87 -22.79
N LEU A 5 9.56 46.60 -22.45
CA LEU A 5 10.69 46.04 -21.71
C LEU A 5 10.45 45.98 -20.18
N SER A 6 9.39 46.62 -19.69
CA SER A 6 9.10 46.71 -18.26
C SER A 6 8.02 45.74 -17.78
N LEU A 7 7.43 44.93 -18.68
CA LEU A 7 6.32 44.02 -18.34
C LEU A 7 6.74 42.54 -18.25
N THR A 8 7.94 42.18 -18.67
CA THR A 8 8.45 40.80 -18.62
C THR A 8 9.21 40.46 -17.32
N LEU A 9 9.44 41.43 -16.42
CA LEU A 9 10.18 41.20 -15.17
C LEU A 9 9.28 40.81 -13.98
N LEU A 10 7.95 40.89 -14.11
CA LEU A 10 7.01 40.58 -13.02
C LEU A 10 6.44 39.15 -13.06
N MET A 11 6.90 38.30 -13.99
CA MET A 11 6.38 36.94 -14.19
C MET A 11 7.43 35.84 -13.94
N VAL A 12 8.48 36.14 -13.16
CA VAL A 12 9.51 35.15 -12.75
C VAL A 12 9.57 34.99 -11.21
N GLY A 13 8.82 35.80 -10.45
CA GLY A 13 8.90 35.85 -8.99
C GLY A 13 7.99 34.88 -8.20
N CYS A 14 7.08 34.15 -8.83
CA CYS A 14 6.08 33.33 -8.10
C CYS A 14 6.36 31.82 -8.03
N SER A 15 7.44 31.31 -8.62
CA SER A 15 7.72 29.87 -8.63
C SER A 15 8.51 29.35 -7.43
N LEU A 16 8.93 30.21 -6.50
CA LEU A 16 9.85 29.84 -5.42
C LEU A 16 9.23 29.64 -4.03
N PHE A 17 7.91 29.79 -3.88
CA PHE A 17 7.24 29.64 -2.56
C PHE A 17 6.64 28.24 -2.28
N ALA A 18 6.84 27.25 -3.15
CA ALA A 18 6.24 25.91 -3.00
C ALA A 18 7.04 24.90 -2.12
N LYS A 19 8.12 25.31 -1.43
CA LYS A 19 8.95 24.38 -0.62
C LYS A 19 8.81 24.51 0.91
N ALA A 20 7.83 25.26 1.41
CA ALA A 20 7.72 25.55 2.85
C ALA A 20 6.88 24.56 3.67
N GLN A 21 6.25 23.55 3.06
CA GLN A 21 5.39 22.58 3.79
C GLN A 21 6.07 21.23 4.09
N THR A 22 7.28 20.96 3.56
CA THR A 22 7.97 19.67 3.73
C THR A 22 8.89 19.62 4.95
N THR A 23 9.24 20.77 5.55
CA THR A 23 10.23 20.84 6.65
C THR A 23 9.72 20.22 7.95
N GLY A 24 8.42 20.35 8.26
CA GLY A 24 7.86 19.86 9.52
C GLY A 24 7.74 18.34 9.59
N LYS A 25 7.24 17.71 8.52
CA LYS A 25 7.10 16.24 8.44
C LYS A 25 8.46 15.56 8.38
N ASP A 26 9.35 16.03 7.49
CA ASP A 26 10.69 15.44 7.34
C ASP A 26 11.54 15.60 8.60
N SER A 27 11.46 16.75 9.28
CA SER A 27 12.15 16.95 10.57
C SER A 27 11.64 15.99 11.64
N LEU A 28 10.32 15.76 11.72
CA LEU A 28 9.74 14.79 12.66
C LEU A 28 10.23 13.37 12.36
N LEU A 29 10.24 12.97 11.09
CA LEU A 29 10.76 11.67 10.67
C LEU A 29 12.25 11.51 10.98
N SER A 30 13.05 12.58 10.81
CA SER A 30 14.48 12.59 11.16
C SER A 30 14.69 12.36 12.67
N VAL A 31 13.86 13.01 13.51
CA VAL A 31 13.91 12.82 14.97
C VAL A 31 13.63 11.38 15.33
N ILE A 32 12.55 10.80 14.80
CA ILE A 32 12.16 9.41 15.05
C ILE A 32 13.23 8.44 14.56
N ALA A 33 13.76 8.64 13.35
CA ALA A 33 14.83 7.81 12.79
C ALA A 33 16.08 7.85 13.68
N LYS A 34 16.45 9.01 14.21
CA LYS A 34 17.60 9.16 15.10
C LYS A 34 17.38 8.46 16.45
N GLU A 35 16.17 8.51 17.00
CA GLU A 35 15.81 7.79 18.24
C GLU A 35 15.95 6.28 18.05
N VAL A 36 15.37 5.74 16.97
CA VAL A 36 15.47 4.32 16.60
C VAL A 36 16.93 3.94 16.35
N CYS A 37 17.69 4.76 15.63
CA CYS A 37 19.11 4.52 15.39
C CYS A 37 19.93 4.45 16.69
N THR A 38 19.66 5.38 17.61
CA THR A 38 20.30 5.40 18.93
C THR A 38 19.94 4.15 19.75
N ALA A 39 18.69 3.67 19.65
CA ALA A 39 18.26 2.43 20.30
C ALA A 39 18.95 1.21 19.68
N LEU A 40 19.12 1.20 18.36
CA LEU A 40 19.80 0.14 17.62
C LEU A 40 21.28 0.03 17.98
N GLU A 41 22.00 1.17 18.03
CA GLU A 41 23.42 1.22 18.35
C GLU A 41 23.75 0.74 19.77
N LYS A 42 22.82 0.90 20.72
CA LYS A 42 22.98 0.42 22.10
C LYS A 42 22.84 -1.09 22.23
N LYS A 43 22.39 -1.79 21.18
CA LYS A 43 22.14 -3.23 21.22
C LYS A 43 23.22 -3.98 20.45
N THR A 44 23.66 -5.10 21.01
CA THR A 44 24.60 -6.01 20.33
C THR A 44 23.82 -6.89 19.35
N ILE A 45 23.91 -6.57 18.06
CA ILE A 45 23.08 -7.16 17.00
C ILE A 45 23.71 -8.42 16.38
N VAL A 46 24.96 -8.72 16.73
CA VAL A 46 25.83 -9.66 15.99
C VAL A 46 25.47 -11.16 16.18
N ALA A 47 24.39 -11.50 16.89
CA ALA A 47 24.09 -12.89 17.24
C ALA A 47 22.58 -13.26 17.23
N LYS A 48 21.73 -12.49 16.56
CA LYS A 48 20.28 -12.72 16.55
C LYS A 48 19.79 -13.33 15.24
N SER A 49 18.73 -14.14 15.30
CA SER A 49 18.07 -14.64 14.09
C SER A 49 17.39 -13.50 13.31
N THR A 50 17.09 -13.70 12.03
CA THR A 50 16.38 -12.70 11.21
C THR A 50 15.03 -12.31 11.83
N GLU A 51 14.30 -13.26 12.38
CA GLU A 51 13.00 -13.05 13.04
C GLU A 51 13.13 -12.24 14.33
N GLU A 52 14.15 -12.53 15.15
CA GLU A 52 14.45 -11.76 16.36
C GLU A 52 14.84 -10.32 16.04
N LEU A 53 15.61 -10.12 14.97
CA LEU A 53 15.97 -8.80 14.46
C LEU A 53 14.75 -8.03 13.97
N GLN A 54 13.87 -8.66 13.19
CA GLN A 54 12.65 -8.03 12.70
C GLN A 54 11.73 -7.61 13.85
N MET A 55 11.54 -8.48 14.83
CA MET A 55 10.73 -8.17 16.01
C MET A 55 11.32 -7.01 16.81
N GLU A 56 12.63 -7.03 17.04
CA GLU A 56 13.29 -5.97 17.82
C GLU A 56 13.26 -4.62 17.10
N LEU A 57 13.53 -4.60 15.79
CA LEU A 57 13.40 -3.41 14.96
C LEU A 57 11.97 -2.87 14.99
N GLY A 58 10.98 -3.75 14.82
CA GLY A 58 9.56 -3.40 14.92
C GLY A 58 9.21 -2.74 16.25
N LEU A 59 9.70 -3.30 17.37
CA LEU A 59 9.48 -2.72 18.70
C LEU A 59 10.15 -1.35 18.87
N MET A 60 11.37 -1.17 18.34
CA MET A 60 12.07 0.13 18.42
C MET A 60 11.34 1.21 17.61
N ILE A 61 10.90 0.88 16.41
CA ILE A 61 10.12 1.77 15.55
C ILE A 61 8.78 2.09 16.22
N MET A 62 8.04 1.07 16.68
CA MET A 62 6.73 1.26 17.31
C MET A 62 6.82 2.09 18.59
N SER A 63 7.83 1.85 19.44
CA SER A 63 8.04 2.64 20.66
C SER A 63 8.31 4.12 20.36
N SER A 64 8.94 4.41 19.23
CA SER A 64 9.20 5.80 18.82
C SER A 64 7.95 6.42 18.21
N ILE A 65 7.20 5.68 17.38
CA ILE A 65 5.90 6.10 16.87
C ILE A 65 4.94 6.46 18.00
N THR A 66 4.80 5.60 19.02
CA THR A 66 3.89 5.83 20.15
C THR A 66 4.24 7.11 20.91
N SER A 67 5.54 7.37 21.10
CA SER A 67 6.07 8.58 21.75
C SER A 67 5.80 9.86 20.96
N HIS A 68 5.58 9.76 19.65
CA HIS A 68 5.35 10.90 18.75
C HIS A 68 3.94 10.93 18.13
N THR A 69 3.00 10.11 18.63
CA THR A 69 1.63 9.98 18.10
C THR A 69 0.94 11.32 17.87
N GLY A 70 0.99 12.23 18.85
CA GLY A 70 0.36 13.55 18.73
C GLY A 70 0.90 14.38 17.55
N ALA A 71 2.21 14.35 17.34
CA ALA A 71 2.84 15.04 16.22
C ALA A 71 2.57 14.33 14.88
N LEU A 72 2.55 13.00 14.88
CA LEU A 72 2.29 12.18 13.70
C LEU A 72 0.85 12.33 13.19
N LYS A 73 -0.14 12.42 14.09
CA LYS A 73 -1.55 12.69 13.74
C LYS A 73 -1.70 13.94 12.87
N LYS A 74 -0.91 14.98 13.12
CA LYS A 74 -0.92 16.22 12.35
C LYS A 74 -0.53 16.03 10.88
N TYR A 75 0.35 15.07 10.57
CA TYR A 75 0.90 14.88 9.23
C TYR A 75 0.33 13.67 8.49
N TYR A 76 -0.16 12.67 9.21
CA TYR A 76 -0.66 11.42 8.66
C TYR A 76 -2.17 11.22 8.83
N GLY A 77 -2.87 12.14 9.49
CA GLY A 77 -4.30 12.02 9.77
C GLY A 77 -4.55 11.30 11.10
N GLU A 78 -5.53 11.79 11.86
CA GLU A 78 -5.86 11.23 13.17
C GLU A 78 -6.48 9.83 13.05
N GLU A 79 -7.27 9.60 12.01
CA GLU A 79 -7.90 8.34 11.67
C GLU A 79 -6.88 7.24 11.37
N ASN A 80 -5.78 7.58 10.67
CA ASN A 80 -4.77 6.58 10.33
C ASN A 80 -3.99 6.14 11.57
N ILE A 81 -3.55 7.09 12.38
CA ILE A 81 -2.79 6.81 13.60
C ILE A 81 -3.66 6.15 14.68
N SER A 82 -4.90 6.59 14.87
CA SER A 82 -5.76 6.10 15.95
C SER A 82 -6.35 4.71 15.66
N ASN A 83 -6.52 4.36 14.39
CA ASN A 83 -6.96 3.02 13.98
C ASN A 83 -5.80 2.01 13.94
N GLY A 84 -4.58 2.42 14.35
CA GLY A 84 -3.41 1.56 14.34
C GLY A 84 -2.82 1.30 12.94
N ASN A 85 -3.23 2.07 11.92
CA ASN A 85 -2.64 1.99 10.59
C ASN A 85 -1.35 2.82 10.56
N PHE A 86 -0.24 2.16 10.87
CA PHE A 86 1.09 2.77 10.90
C PHE A 86 1.90 2.51 9.64
N ASP A 87 1.35 1.83 8.63
CA ASP A 87 2.14 1.31 7.49
C ASP A 87 2.90 2.43 6.78
N LYS A 88 2.22 3.53 6.44
CA LYS A 88 2.86 4.68 5.78
C LYS A 88 3.85 5.42 6.67
N VAL A 89 3.60 5.45 7.99
CA VAL A 89 4.51 6.08 8.96
C VAL A 89 5.78 5.24 9.10
N ALA A 90 5.62 3.92 9.26
CA ALA A 90 6.70 2.96 9.40
C ALA A 90 7.55 2.88 8.12
N GLU A 91 6.94 2.93 6.93
CA GLU A 91 7.62 3.01 5.64
C GLU A 91 8.49 4.27 5.54
N ASP A 92 7.91 5.45 5.82
CA ASP A 92 8.63 6.73 5.78
C ASP A 92 9.79 6.76 6.80
N ILE A 93 9.59 6.21 8.00
CA ILE A 93 10.65 6.06 9.02
C ILE A 93 11.74 5.09 8.53
N GLY A 94 11.36 3.97 7.91
CA GLY A 94 12.29 2.99 7.36
C GLY A 94 13.20 3.58 6.27
N ILE A 95 12.63 4.38 5.37
CA ILE A 95 13.38 5.14 4.35
C ILE A 95 14.35 6.11 5.04
N LYS A 96 13.87 6.84 6.04
CA LYS A 96 14.70 7.80 6.77
C LYS A 96 15.85 7.11 7.52
N LEU A 97 15.60 5.94 8.11
CA LEU A 97 16.63 5.10 8.75
C LEU A 97 17.67 4.60 7.75
N MET A 98 17.28 4.18 6.54
CA MET A 98 18.24 3.81 5.51
C MET A 98 19.16 4.97 5.14
N VAL A 99 18.64 6.19 5.08
CA VAL A 99 19.43 7.38 4.71
C VAL A 99 20.30 7.88 5.85
N GLU A 100 19.79 7.86 7.09
CA GLU A 100 20.39 8.60 8.22
C GLU A 100 21.01 7.70 9.29
N CYS A 101 20.80 6.38 9.26
CA CYS A 101 21.31 5.45 10.27
C CYS A 101 22.28 4.40 9.68
N PRO A 102 23.60 4.62 9.80
CA PRO A 102 24.61 3.66 9.32
C PRO A 102 24.49 2.28 9.97
N ALA A 103 24.12 2.22 11.25
CA ALA A 103 23.91 0.96 11.97
C ALA A 103 22.75 0.16 11.36
N PHE A 104 21.64 0.82 11.02
CA PHE A 104 20.50 0.19 10.37
C PHE A 104 20.86 -0.33 8.98
N MET A 105 21.57 0.49 8.19
CA MET A 105 22.07 0.07 6.88
C MET A 105 22.97 -1.16 6.97
N LYS A 106 23.86 -1.21 7.97
CA LYS A 106 24.71 -2.39 8.21
C LYS A 106 23.89 -3.64 8.54
N VAL A 107 22.85 -3.52 9.36
CA VAL A 107 21.94 -4.63 9.69
C VAL A 107 21.21 -5.13 8.45
N MET A 108 20.69 -4.23 7.62
CA MET A 108 19.99 -4.58 6.38
C MET A 108 20.92 -5.29 5.38
N LEU A 109 22.15 -4.80 5.19
CA LEU A 109 23.14 -5.42 4.31
C LEU A 109 23.60 -6.80 4.81
N ALA A 110 23.68 -6.99 6.12
CA ALA A 110 24.01 -8.28 6.72
C ALA A 110 22.83 -9.28 6.69
N ASN A 111 21.60 -8.80 6.50
CA ASN A 111 20.37 -9.60 6.54
C ASN A 111 19.48 -9.27 5.33
N PRO A 112 19.89 -9.65 4.10
CA PRO A 112 19.14 -9.32 2.88
C PRO A 112 17.73 -9.91 2.84
N SER A 113 17.44 -10.96 3.63
CA SER A 113 16.08 -11.49 3.83
C SER A 113 15.11 -10.48 4.44
N LEU A 114 15.59 -9.52 5.26
CA LEU A 114 14.76 -8.42 5.79
C LEU A 114 14.31 -7.45 4.68
N LEU A 115 15.07 -7.36 3.59
CA LEU A 115 14.72 -6.59 2.39
C LEU A 115 13.94 -7.44 1.37
N ALA A 116 14.11 -8.77 1.38
CA ALA A 116 13.40 -9.67 0.49
C ALA A 116 11.87 -9.66 0.74
N ASN A 117 11.44 -9.36 1.97
CA ASN A 117 10.03 -9.21 2.31
C ASN A 117 9.39 -7.90 1.82
N THR A 118 10.15 -6.95 1.26
CA THR A 118 9.59 -5.76 0.59
C THR A 118 9.50 -5.91 -0.93
N ALA A 119 10.00 -7.01 -1.49
CA ALA A 119 9.94 -7.33 -2.92
C ALA A 119 8.83 -8.33 -3.29
N ASP A 120 8.18 -8.98 -2.31
CA ASP A 120 7.15 -10.01 -2.55
C ASP A 120 5.84 -9.86 -1.75
N GLU A 121 5.56 -8.68 -1.19
CA GLU A 121 4.18 -8.17 -1.19
C GLU A 121 4.04 -7.22 -2.37
N LYS A 122 4.00 -7.77 -3.60
CA LYS A 122 3.26 -7.06 -4.64
C LYS A 122 1.87 -6.87 -4.08
N GLN A 123 1.51 -5.63 -3.71
CA GLN A 123 0.10 -5.29 -3.57
C GLN A 123 -0.62 -5.94 -4.76
N PRO A 124 -1.63 -6.79 -4.52
CA PRO A 124 -2.23 -7.56 -5.58
C PRO A 124 -2.58 -6.62 -6.73
N VAL A 125 -1.89 -6.77 -7.86
CA VAL A 125 -2.05 -5.82 -8.98
C VAL A 125 -3.48 -5.94 -9.44
N GLU A 126 -4.22 -4.84 -9.34
CA GLU A 126 -5.59 -4.80 -9.81
C GLU A 126 -5.60 -5.00 -11.34
N GLN A 127 -6.36 -6.01 -11.76
CA GLN A 127 -6.54 -6.38 -13.16
C GLN A 127 -7.98 -6.10 -13.55
N THR A 128 -8.19 -5.61 -14.77
CA THR A 128 -9.53 -5.36 -15.30
C THR A 128 -9.88 -6.33 -16.41
N ILE A 129 -11.12 -6.78 -16.43
CA ILE A 129 -11.68 -7.54 -17.54
C ILE A 129 -13.01 -6.97 -17.99
N SER A 130 -13.20 -6.88 -19.30
CA SER A 130 -14.48 -6.55 -19.92
C SER A 130 -15.09 -7.80 -20.55
N GLY A 131 -16.39 -7.98 -20.40
CA GLY A 131 -17.10 -9.13 -20.93
C GLY A 131 -18.59 -9.10 -20.63
N THR A 132 -19.27 -10.22 -20.85
CA THR A 132 -20.70 -10.37 -20.54
C THR A 132 -20.87 -11.13 -19.23
N LEU A 133 -21.66 -10.61 -18.29
CA LEU A 133 -22.02 -11.33 -17.07
C LEU A 133 -22.98 -12.46 -17.40
N LEU A 134 -22.64 -13.71 -17.11
CA LEU A 134 -23.45 -14.86 -17.51
C LEU A 134 -24.17 -15.56 -16.36
N LYS A 135 -23.53 -15.62 -15.19
CA LYS A 135 -24.06 -16.34 -14.03
C LYS A 135 -23.62 -15.67 -12.74
N ILE A 136 -24.51 -15.71 -11.75
CA ILE A 136 -24.22 -15.46 -10.34
C ILE A 136 -24.58 -16.76 -9.62
N VAL A 137 -23.64 -17.32 -8.86
CA VAL A 137 -23.80 -18.62 -8.19
C VAL A 137 -23.64 -18.41 -6.69
N PRO A 138 -24.74 -18.56 -5.92
CA PRO A 138 -24.69 -18.44 -4.47
C PRO A 138 -23.99 -19.64 -3.83
N GLY A 139 -23.43 -19.42 -2.64
CA GLY A 139 -22.75 -20.39 -1.77
C GLY A 139 -22.30 -19.69 -0.50
N ASP A 140 -21.46 -20.33 0.32
CA ASP A 140 -20.85 -19.69 1.51
C ASP A 140 -20.13 -18.39 1.14
N PHE A 141 -19.53 -18.39 -0.06
CA PHE A 141 -19.15 -17.19 -0.78
C PHE A 141 -19.76 -17.24 -2.18
N THR A 142 -20.33 -16.13 -2.62
CA THR A 142 -20.88 -16.02 -3.98
C THR A 142 -19.73 -15.91 -4.99
N TYR A 143 -19.89 -16.48 -6.17
CA TYR A 143 -19.05 -16.17 -7.31
C TYR A 143 -19.90 -15.87 -8.53
N PHE A 144 -19.33 -15.16 -9.49
CA PHE A 144 -19.97 -14.88 -10.76
C PHE A 144 -19.03 -15.20 -11.92
N GLN A 145 -19.61 -15.36 -13.11
CA GLN A 145 -18.88 -15.70 -14.33
C GLN A 145 -19.04 -14.63 -15.39
N VAL A 146 -17.91 -14.14 -15.89
CA VAL A 146 -17.84 -13.21 -17.02
C VAL A 146 -17.25 -13.93 -18.22
N LYS A 147 -17.90 -13.81 -19.38
CA LYS A 147 -17.35 -14.27 -20.67
C LYS A 147 -16.65 -13.12 -21.37
N ASP A 148 -15.35 -13.26 -21.59
CA ASP A 148 -14.54 -12.26 -22.28
C ASP A 148 -14.77 -12.27 -23.80
N SER A 149 -14.17 -11.30 -24.50
CA SER A 149 -14.25 -11.18 -25.97
C SER A 149 -13.71 -12.40 -26.72
N ASN A 150 -12.82 -13.17 -26.10
CA ASN A 150 -12.25 -14.40 -26.66
C ASN A 150 -13.11 -15.63 -26.34
N GLY A 151 -14.26 -15.44 -25.69
CA GLY A 151 -15.19 -16.48 -25.31
C GLY A 151 -14.78 -17.28 -24.08
N ARG A 152 -13.72 -16.87 -23.34
CA ARG A 152 -13.27 -17.55 -22.13
C ARG A 152 -14.20 -17.22 -20.97
N MET A 153 -14.57 -18.26 -20.22
CA MET A 153 -15.38 -18.16 -19.01
C MET A 153 -14.48 -17.91 -17.81
N ILE A 154 -14.62 -16.75 -17.18
CA ILE A 154 -13.77 -16.34 -16.07
C ILE A 154 -14.60 -16.27 -14.81
N LYS A 155 -14.24 -17.12 -13.85
CA LYS A 155 -14.82 -17.17 -12.50
C LYS A 155 -14.16 -16.11 -11.63
N ILE A 156 -15.00 -15.28 -10.98
CA ILE A 156 -14.58 -14.21 -10.08
C ILE A 156 -15.37 -14.35 -8.78
N TRP A 157 -14.68 -14.35 -7.65
CA TRP A 157 -15.29 -14.52 -6.34
C TRP A 157 -15.65 -13.18 -5.70
N TRP A 158 -16.79 -13.18 -5.02
CA TRP A 158 -17.27 -12.10 -4.17
C TRP A 158 -17.05 -12.49 -2.71
N MET A 159 -15.84 -12.23 -2.22
CA MET A 159 -15.43 -12.58 -0.84
C MET A 159 -15.38 -11.35 0.09
N GLU A 160 -15.28 -10.15 -0.49
CA GLU A 160 -15.15 -8.88 0.22
C GLU A 160 -16.16 -7.87 -0.35
N ALA A 161 -16.50 -6.83 0.40
CA ALA A 161 -17.29 -5.72 -0.13
C ALA A 161 -16.49 -4.99 -1.21
N PHE A 162 -17.14 -4.63 -2.32
CA PHE A 162 -16.47 -3.99 -3.45
C PHE A 162 -17.37 -2.96 -4.15
N GLU A 163 -16.77 -2.00 -4.86
CA GLU A 163 -17.51 -0.91 -5.52
C GLU A 163 -18.41 -1.46 -6.64
N GLY A 164 -19.72 -1.16 -6.60
CA GLY A 164 -20.67 -1.62 -7.61
C GLY A 164 -21.28 -3.00 -7.33
N ALA A 165 -20.95 -3.63 -6.20
CA ALA A 165 -21.51 -4.93 -5.81
C ALA A 165 -23.05 -4.92 -5.70
N GLU A 166 -23.64 -3.79 -5.32
CA GLU A 166 -25.09 -3.59 -5.22
C GLU A 166 -25.83 -3.76 -6.56
N LYS A 167 -25.11 -3.63 -7.68
CA LYS A 167 -25.66 -3.80 -9.04
C LYS A 167 -25.61 -5.26 -9.50
N LEU A 168 -24.86 -6.12 -8.82
CA LEU A 168 -24.67 -7.53 -9.18
C LEU A 168 -25.91 -8.36 -8.81
N THR A 169 -26.96 -8.18 -9.59
CA THR A 169 -28.24 -8.88 -9.47
C THR A 169 -28.58 -9.64 -10.75
N ASP A 170 -29.59 -10.50 -10.72
CA ASP A 170 -30.03 -11.25 -11.91
C ASP A 170 -30.44 -10.34 -13.09
N GLN A 171 -30.79 -9.08 -12.82
CA GLN A 171 -31.10 -8.07 -13.86
C GLN A 171 -29.87 -7.66 -14.69
N LEU A 172 -28.67 -7.96 -14.19
CA LEU A 172 -27.39 -7.70 -14.85
C LEU A 172 -26.95 -8.86 -15.75
N LEU A 173 -27.62 -10.01 -15.68
CA LEU A 173 -27.30 -11.17 -16.52
C LEU A 173 -27.43 -10.81 -18.01
N ASN A 174 -26.51 -11.34 -18.80
CA ASN A 174 -26.33 -11.11 -20.22
C ASN A 174 -26.01 -9.66 -20.62
N LYS A 175 -25.68 -8.79 -19.66
CA LYS A 175 -25.24 -7.42 -19.94
C LYS A 175 -23.71 -7.31 -19.97
N PRO A 176 -23.17 -6.36 -20.76
CA PRO A 176 -21.74 -6.08 -20.76
C PRO A 176 -21.32 -5.39 -19.45
N VAL A 177 -20.24 -5.89 -18.87
CA VAL A 177 -19.67 -5.43 -17.61
C VAL A 177 -18.16 -5.34 -17.72
N MET A 178 -17.58 -4.42 -16.95
CA MET A 178 -16.16 -4.38 -16.63
C MET A 178 -15.99 -4.71 -15.15
N VAL A 179 -15.08 -5.62 -14.85
CA VAL A 179 -14.79 -6.08 -13.49
C VAL A 179 -13.32 -5.83 -13.20
N ALA A 180 -13.03 -5.12 -12.13
CA ALA A 180 -11.69 -5.11 -11.55
C ALA A 180 -11.59 -6.21 -10.49
N TYR A 181 -10.46 -6.90 -10.48
CA TYR A 181 -10.20 -7.98 -9.55
C TYR A 181 -8.71 -8.03 -9.21
N ILE A 182 -8.42 -8.65 -8.08
CA ILE A 182 -7.07 -9.01 -7.67
C ILE A 182 -6.92 -10.53 -7.62
N VAL A 183 -5.70 -11.03 -7.81
CA VAL A 183 -5.40 -12.45 -7.62
C VAL A 183 -4.74 -12.62 -6.25
N LYS A 184 -5.40 -13.36 -5.36
CA LYS A 184 -4.82 -13.78 -4.06
C LYS A 184 -4.58 -15.29 -4.09
N GLN A 185 -3.52 -15.74 -3.43
CA GLN A 185 -3.31 -17.16 -3.17
C GLN A 185 -4.27 -17.61 -2.07
N THR A 186 -5.18 -18.52 -2.41
CA THR A 186 -6.18 -19.05 -1.46
C THR A 186 -6.04 -20.56 -1.37
N TYR A 187 -6.08 -21.10 -0.16
CA TYR A 187 -6.08 -22.55 0.04
C TYR A 187 -7.38 -23.17 -0.50
N ASN A 188 -7.24 -24.13 -1.42
CA ASN A 188 -8.35 -24.93 -1.93
C ASN A 188 -8.27 -26.34 -1.34
N ALA A 189 -9.19 -26.65 -0.43
CA ALA A 189 -9.21 -27.93 0.28
C ALA A 189 -9.38 -29.16 -0.64
N GLN A 190 -10.06 -29.03 -1.79
CA GLN A 190 -10.22 -30.13 -2.75
C GLN A 190 -8.90 -30.45 -3.46
N MET A 191 -8.09 -29.42 -3.73
CA MET A 191 -6.78 -29.57 -4.38
C MET A 191 -5.64 -29.76 -3.38
N GLN A 192 -5.92 -29.57 -2.08
CA GLN A 192 -4.95 -29.55 -0.99
C GLN A 192 -3.77 -28.60 -1.24
N ASP A 193 -4.01 -27.51 -1.96
CA ASP A 193 -2.97 -26.57 -2.40
C ASP A 193 -3.49 -25.12 -2.45
N TYR A 194 -2.59 -24.15 -2.51
CA TYR A 194 -2.90 -22.75 -2.75
C TYR A 194 -3.06 -22.49 -4.24
N VAL A 195 -4.17 -21.86 -4.61
CA VAL A 195 -4.48 -21.52 -6.00
C VAL A 195 -4.71 -20.02 -6.14
N GLY A 196 -4.35 -19.49 -7.30
CA GLY A 196 -4.60 -18.10 -7.66
C GLY A 196 -6.09 -17.85 -7.87
N THR A 197 -6.73 -17.21 -6.89
CA THR A 197 -8.16 -16.91 -6.89
C THR A 197 -8.39 -15.44 -7.22
N LYS A 198 -9.26 -15.20 -8.21
CA LYS A 198 -9.69 -13.85 -8.60
C LYS A 198 -10.78 -13.36 -7.65
N ILE A 199 -10.53 -12.27 -6.94
CA ILE A 199 -11.44 -11.63 -5.99
C ILE A 199 -11.84 -10.26 -6.54
N ALA A 200 -13.14 -10.01 -6.64
CA ALA A 200 -13.68 -8.76 -7.18
C ALA A 200 -13.34 -7.56 -6.28
N THR A 201 -12.96 -6.45 -6.91
CA THR A 201 -12.69 -5.15 -6.26
C THR A 201 -13.54 -4.02 -6.83
N LYS A 202 -14.09 -4.19 -8.04
CA LYS A 202 -15.01 -3.23 -8.67
C LYS A 202 -15.85 -3.86 -9.77
N LEU A 203 -17.08 -3.38 -9.95
CA LEU A 203 -17.97 -3.71 -11.07
C LEU A 203 -18.55 -2.44 -11.69
N GLN A 204 -18.45 -2.34 -13.02
CA GLN A 204 -19.04 -1.27 -13.80
C GLN A 204 -19.82 -1.82 -15.00
N LEU A 205 -20.92 -1.14 -15.34
CA LEU A 205 -21.65 -1.35 -16.59
C LEU A 205 -20.87 -0.71 -17.74
N VAL A 206 -20.69 -1.43 -18.83
CA VAL A 206 -20.20 -0.84 -20.09
C VAL A 206 -21.45 -0.39 -20.85
N GLN A 207 -21.58 0.91 -21.07
CA GLN A 207 -22.67 1.49 -21.87
C GLN A 207 -22.46 1.21 -23.36
#